data_AF-A0A431TWR3-F1
#
_entry.id   AF-A0A431TWR3-F1
#
_cell.length_a   1.000
_cell.length_b   1.000
_cell.length_c   1.000
_cell.angle_alpha   90.00
_cell.angle_beta   90.00
_cell.angle_gamma   90.00
#
_symmetry.space_group_name_H-M   'P 1'
#
loop_
_entity.id
_entity.type
_entity.pdbx_description
1 polymer ?
#
loop_
_entity_poly.entity_id
_entity_poly.type
_entity_poly.pdbx_seq_one_letter_code
_entity_poly.pdbx_strand_id
1 'polypeptide(L)'
;MSDTSPDEAKPAANEPRTEADILADPRLRELLAGYQPWSQDSFLKSYAHVLSDLHYQGERYEASLEYLLRQHDQEAYRQIWAIQHQKLFDLECQWRAGLVTVPGARLTADFEDWHEAIAACDVIAPISPEELALFDAFLAQLTDPEDLEPDDLCHDFWRYRSYPDLHGEDDADDTLTPWTDYWDMRRGTAYLRTLPNRRGELERHYEQAAYAERRRQRAEAVATPPDPRPNAPSYGPEFDTLVREFLRRFEPAAKLRQFETKKELLAYEASDNAGDLEVALERLQEAGQAVIPIEAHADWRQAVIQAGNRYYLDQLRAALPRVYEDYCQRISLGISLTPPREKRRYRKCSHFEADEPIIREGRRALGEPDDLNF
;
A
#
# COMPACT_ATOMS: atom_id res chain seq x y z
N MET A 1 24.47 -45.44 30.97
CA MET A 1 23.01 -45.42 31.18
C MET A 1 22.72 -44.15 31.93
N SER A 2 22.46 -43.08 31.19
CA SER A 2 22.22 -41.74 31.71
C SER A 2 21.12 -41.12 30.88
N ASP A 3 20.20 -40.50 31.60
CA ASP A 3 19.05 -39.68 31.22
C ASP A 3 18.97 -39.21 29.78
N THR A 4 17.85 -39.56 29.15
CA THR A 4 17.21 -38.74 28.13
C THR A 4 15.88 -38.26 28.72
N SER A 5 15.85 -37.00 29.16
CA SER A 5 14.60 -36.28 29.43
C SER A 5 13.77 -36.22 28.14
N PRO A 6 12.48 -36.58 28.15
CA PRO A 6 11.61 -36.26 27.04
C PRO A 6 11.14 -34.81 27.18
N ASP A 7 11.45 -34.04 26.13
CA ASP A 7 10.77 -32.85 25.64
C ASP A 7 9.58 -32.35 26.48
N GLU A 8 9.72 -31.13 27.01
CA GLU A 8 8.59 -30.27 27.35
C GLU A 8 7.80 -29.98 26.07
N ALA A 9 6.77 -30.80 25.84
CA ALA A 9 5.75 -30.51 24.85
C ALA A 9 5.05 -29.20 25.22
N LYS A 10 5.16 -28.20 24.33
CA LYS A 10 4.27 -27.03 24.28
C LYS A 10 2.82 -27.47 24.51
N PRO A 11 2.02 -26.78 25.35
CA PRO A 11 0.62 -27.14 25.52
C PRO A 11 -0.11 -27.01 24.18
N ALA A 12 -0.73 -28.11 23.75
CA ALA A 12 -1.61 -28.15 22.59
C ALA A 12 -2.76 -27.15 22.79
N ALA A 13 -3.09 -26.40 21.75
CA ALA A 13 -4.27 -25.53 21.73
C ALA A 13 -5.52 -26.36 22.08
N ASN A 14 -6.22 -26.00 23.16
CA ASN A 14 -7.43 -26.70 23.59
C ASN A 14 -8.47 -26.66 22.47
N GLU A 15 -8.97 -27.83 22.06
CA GLU A 15 -10.13 -27.95 21.19
C GLU A 15 -11.35 -27.24 21.82
N PRO A 16 -12.20 -26.56 21.03
CA PRO A 16 -13.34 -25.84 21.55
C PRO A 16 -14.37 -26.83 22.11
N ARG A 17 -14.94 -26.53 23.29
CA ARG A 17 -16.06 -27.30 23.85
C ARG A 17 -17.23 -27.27 22.88
N THR A 18 -17.81 -28.43 22.59
CA THR A 18 -18.97 -28.53 21.69
C THR A 18 -20.25 -28.06 22.39
N GLU A 19 -21.29 -27.74 21.62
CA GLU A 19 -22.62 -27.41 22.18
C GLU A 19 -23.14 -28.53 23.10
N ALA A 20 -22.89 -29.80 22.73
CA ALA A 20 -23.27 -30.95 23.54
C ALA A 20 -22.55 -30.95 24.90
N ASP A 21 -21.25 -30.62 24.93
CA ASP A 21 -20.46 -30.54 26.17
C ASP A 21 -20.91 -29.41 27.09
N ILE A 22 -21.48 -28.34 26.53
CA ILE A 22 -21.99 -27.18 27.27
C ILE A 22 -23.38 -27.47 27.83
N LEU A 23 -24.26 -28.08 27.04
CA LEU A 23 -25.61 -28.46 27.47
C LEU A 23 -25.61 -29.54 28.56
N ALA A 24 -24.59 -30.40 28.56
CA ALA A 24 -24.41 -31.47 29.53
C ALA A 24 -23.69 -31.04 30.83
N ASP A 25 -23.16 -29.80 30.92
CA ASP A 25 -22.40 -29.35 32.10
C ASP A 25 -23.33 -29.03 33.28
N PRO A 26 -23.30 -29.83 34.37
CA PRO A 26 -24.23 -29.64 35.49
C PRO A 26 -23.95 -28.34 36.25
N ARG A 27 -22.71 -27.83 36.23
CA ARG A 27 -22.34 -26.58 36.91
C ARG A 27 -23.03 -25.38 36.26
N LEU A 28 -23.11 -25.38 34.93
CA LEU A 28 -23.79 -24.30 34.20
C LEU A 28 -25.31 -24.33 34.45
N ARG A 29 -25.90 -25.52 34.58
CA ARG A 29 -27.32 -25.66 34.93
C ARG A 29 -27.61 -25.22 36.38
N GLU A 30 -26.70 -25.51 37.31
CA GLU A 30 -26.80 -25.05 38.70
C GLU A 30 -26.76 -23.51 38.79
N LEU A 31 -25.86 -22.86 38.04
CA LEU A 31 -25.80 -21.40 37.94
C LEU A 31 -27.08 -20.79 37.35
N LEU A 32 -27.80 -21.55 36.53
CA LEU A 32 -29.05 -21.12 35.89
C LEU A 32 -30.31 -21.52 36.68
N ALA A 33 -30.20 -22.18 37.83
CA ALA A 33 -31.34 -22.72 38.58
C ALA A 33 -32.35 -21.66 39.03
N GLY A 34 -31.93 -20.40 39.18
CA GLY A 34 -32.80 -19.26 39.49
C GLY A 34 -33.60 -18.70 38.30
N TYR A 35 -33.33 -19.17 37.07
CA TYR A 35 -34.01 -18.74 35.85
C TYR A 35 -35.04 -19.75 35.38
N GLN A 36 -35.97 -19.30 34.54
CA GLN A 36 -37.05 -20.14 34.01
C GLN A 36 -36.49 -21.35 33.23
N PRO A 37 -37.00 -22.58 33.44
CA PRO A 37 -36.45 -23.78 32.80
C PRO A 37 -36.38 -23.71 31.27
N TRP A 38 -37.37 -23.08 30.64
CA TRP A 38 -37.43 -22.94 29.18
C TRP A 38 -36.37 -22.00 28.60
N SER A 39 -35.82 -21.07 29.39
CA SER A 39 -34.76 -20.15 28.94
C SER A 39 -33.35 -20.71 29.14
N GLN A 40 -33.18 -21.74 29.98
CA GLN A 40 -31.86 -22.28 30.32
C GLN A 40 -31.19 -22.94 29.12
N ASP A 41 -31.90 -23.84 28.42
CA ASP A 41 -31.35 -24.50 27.24
C ASP A 41 -31.09 -23.50 26.10
N SER A 42 -31.97 -22.49 25.92
CA SER A 42 -31.75 -21.43 24.94
C SER A 42 -30.48 -20.61 25.25
N PHE A 43 -30.27 -20.25 26.51
CA PHE A 43 -29.08 -19.53 26.95
C PHE A 43 -27.81 -20.36 26.73
N LEU A 44 -27.82 -21.64 27.10
CA LEU A 44 -26.67 -22.53 26.95
C LEU A 44 -26.29 -22.73 25.48
N LYS A 45 -27.26 -22.79 24.57
CA LYS A 45 -27.01 -22.82 23.11
C LYS A 45 -26.39 -21.51 22.61
N SER A 46 -26.92 -20.36 23.03
CA SER A 46 -26.31 -19.06 22.69
C SER A 46 -24.90 -18.92 23.26
N TYR A 47 -24.66 -19.41 24.48
CA TYR A 47 -23.34 -19.42 25.10
C TYR A 47 -22.35 -20.32 24.34
N ALA A 48 -22.80 -21.50 23.89
CA ALA A 48 -22.01 -22.37 23.02
C ALA A 48 -21.64 -21.69 21.69
N HIS A 49 -22.59 -20.98 21.10
CA HIS A 49 -22.34 -20.19 19.88
C HIS A 49 -21.29 -19.09 20.12
N VAL A 50 -21.39 -18.34 21.22
CA VAL A 50 -20.39 -17.32 21.59
C VAL A 50 -19.00 -17.94 21.79
N LEU A 51 -18.89 -19.08 22.48
CA LEU A 51 -17.59 -19.74 22.66
C LEU A 51 -17.00 -20.25 21.34
N SER A 52 -17.84 -20.78 20.45
CA SER A 52 -17.42 -21.17 19.10
C SER A 52 -16.92 -19.95 18.32
N ASP A 53 -17.68 -18.86 18.32
CA ASP A 53 -17.33 -17.61 17.65
C ASP A 53 -16.01 -17.03 18.18
N LEU A 54 -15.84 -16.93 19.50
CA LEU A 54 -14.59 -16.48 20.13
C LEU A 54 -13.42 -17.42 19.83
N HIS A 55 -13.63 -18.73 19.70
CA HIS A 55 -12.56 -19.66 19.32
C HIS A 55 -12.05 -19.40 17.90
N TYR A 56 -12.96 -19.14 16.95
CA TYR A 56 -12.60 -18.95 15.54
C TYR A 56 -12.24 -17.50 15.18
N GLN A 57 -12.80 -16.52 15.88
CA GLN A 57 -12.71 -15.08 15.57
C GLN A 57 -12.11 -14.25 16.71
N GLY A 58 -11.88 -14.80 17.91
CA GLY A 58 -11.43 -14.05 19.07
C GLY A 58 -10.12 -13.31 18.83
N GLU A 59 -9.10 -13.99 18.31
CA GLU A 59 -7.83 -13.35 17.93
C GLU A 59 -8.04 -12.23 16.90
N ARG A 60 -8.98 -12.41 15.96
CA ARG A 60 -9.34 -11.38 14.99
C ARG A 60 -10.04 -10.20 15.65
N TYR A 61 -10.91 -10.42 16.64
CA TYR A 61 -11.56 -9.33 17.39
C TYR A 61 -10.54 -8.55 18.22
N GLU A 62 -9.61 -9.23 18.87
CA GLU A 62 -8.50 -8.59 19.60
C GLU A 62 -7.62 -7.78 18.65
N ALA A 63 -7.23 -8.34 17.51
CA ALA A 63 -6.46 -7.64 16.49
C ALA A 63 -7.21 -6.46 15.88
N SER A 64 -8.52 -6.60 15.61
CA SER A 64 -9.38 -5.51 15.14
C SER A 64 -9.50 -4.39 16.18
N LEU A 65 -9.65 -4.74 17.46
CA LEU A 65 -9.72 -3.75 18.53
C LEU A 65 -8.39 -3.04 18.73
N GLU A 66 -7.27 -3.77 18.72
CA GLU A 66 -5.94 -3.17 18.77
C GLU A 66 -5.69 -2.25 17.58
N TYR A 67 -6.07 -2.68 16.37
CA TYR A 67 -6.03 -1.85 15.17
C TYR A 67 -6.82 -0.56 15.38
N LEU A 68 -8.09 -0.63 15.79
CA LEU A 68 -8.91 0.57 16.02
C LEU A 68 -8.33 1.51 17.08
N LEU A 69 -7.76 0.95 18.16
CA LEU A 69 -7.14 1.74 19.23
C LEU A 69 -5.81 2.38 18.82
N ARG A 70 -5.12 1.80 17.83
CA ARG A 70 -3.78 2.23 17.39
C ARG A 70 -3.74 2.68 15.94
N GLN A 71 -4.88 2.85 15.28
CA GLN A 71 -4.95 3.07 13.84
C GLN A 71 -4.16 4.32 13.43
N HIS A 72 -4.33 5.42 14.16
CA HIS A 72 -3.61 6.67 13.90
C HIS A 72 -2.10 6.55 14.17
N ASP A 73 -1.68 5.67 15.09
CA ASP A 73 -0.25 5.43 15.35
C ASP A 73 0.38 4.59 14.26
N GLN A 74 -0.32 3.53 13.86
CA GLN A 74 0.10 2.65 12.78
C GLN A 74 0.18 3.43 11.47
N GLU A 75 -0.80 4.30 11.24
CA GLU A 75 -0.83 5.18 10.09
C GLU A 75 0.27 6.23 10.15
N ALA A 76 0.44 6.95 11.26
CA ALA A 76 1.54 7.89 11.43
C ALA A 76 2.89 7.20 11.18
N TYR A 77 3.08 6.00 11.71
CA TYR A 77 4.28 5.20 11.50
C TYR A 77 4.46 4.74 10.05
N ARG A 78 3.38 4.48 9.31
CA ARG A 78 3.44 4.26 7.85
C ARG A 78 3.91 5.52 7.14
N GLN A 79 3.29 6.65 7.46
CA GLN A 79 3.44 7.92 6.76
C GLN A 79 4.82 8.56 6.96
N ILE A 80 5.48 8.39 8.11
CA ILE A 80 6.83 8.96 8.32
C ILE A 80 7.86 8.43 7.31
N TRP A 81 7.63 7.27 6.70
CA TRP A 81 8.53 6.71 5.69
C TRP A 81 8.55 7.51 4.38
N ALA A 82 7.51 8.29 4.10
CA ALA A 82 7.49 9.20 2.95
C ALA A 82 8.66 10.19 2.97
N ILE A 83 9.12 10.59 4.16
CA ILE A 83 10.31 11.44 4.34
C ILE A 83 11.57 10.72 3.82
N GLN A 84 11.75 9.45 4.17
CA GLN A 84 12.93 8.69 3.74
C GLN A 84 12.89 8.35 2.26
N HIS A 85 11.72 8.00 1.72
CA HIS A 85 11.52 7.85 0.29
C HIS A 85 11.92 9.12 -0.46
N GLN A 86 11.47 10.28 -0.01
CA GLN A 86 11.85 11.55 -0.64
C GLN A 86 13.36 11.83 -0.58
N LYS A 87 14.00 11.56 0.57
CA LYS A 87 15.47 11.73 0.72
C LYS A 87 16.25 10.81 -0.21
N LEU A 88 15.80 9.56 -0.37
CA LEU A 88 16.41 8.61 -1.27
C LEU A 88 16.24 9.03 -2.74
N PHE A 89 15.07 9.55 -3.09
CA PHE A 89 14.80 10.08 -4.43
C PHE A 89 15.68 11.30 -4.76
N ASP A 90 15.79 12.26 -3.83
CA ASP A 90 16.68 13.42 -3.98
C ASP A 90 18.14 12.98 -4.18
N LEU A 91 18.58 11.94 -3.47
CA LEU A 91 19.92 11.35 -3.60
C LEU A 91 20.09 10.64 -4.95
N GLU A 92 19.08 9.90 -5.39
CA GLU A 92 19.06 9.22 -6.69
C GLU A 92 19.20 10.23 -7.83
N CYS A 93 18.40 11.31 -7.85
CA CYS A 93 18.49 12.36 -8.87
C CYS A 93 19.91 12.91 -9.02
N GLN A 94 20.58 13.18 -7.90
CA GLN A 94 21.96 13.66 -7.90
C GLN A 94 22.95 12.60 -8.39
N TRP A 95 22.78 11.35 -7.98
CA TRP A 95 23.64 10.24 -8.38
C TRP A 95 23.53 9.96 -9.89
N ARG A 96 22.30 9.93 -10.43
CA ARG A 96 22.01 9.77 -11.86
C ARG A 96 22.61 10.88 -12.71
N ALA A 97 22.64 12.09 -12.18
CA ALA A 97 23.27 13.25 -12.81
C ALA A 97 24.81 13.25 -12.71
N GLY A 98 25.38 12.34 -11.92
CA GLY A 98 26.82 12.24 -11.68
C GLY A 98 27.36 13.33 -10.75
N LEU A 99 26.51 13.94 -9.94
CA LEU A 99 26.91 14.97 -8.96
C LEU A 99 27.47 14.37 -7.67
N VAL A 100 27.02 13.17 -7.32
CA VAL A 100 27.44 12.44 -6.12
C VAL A 100 27.80 11.00 -6.44
N THR A 101 28.62 10.40 -5.56
CA THR A 101 28.87 8.96 -5.54
C THR A 101 28.20 8.38 -4.29
N VAL A 102 27.42 7.32 -4.45
CA VAL A 102 26.73 6.64 -3.35
C VAL A 102 27.39 5.28 -3.16
N PRO A 103 27.97 4.98 -1.98
CA PRO A 103 28.52 3.66 -1.70
C PRO A 103 27.46 2.57 -1.91
N GLY A 104 27.84 1.49 -2.60
CA GLY A 104 26.92 0.40 -2.91
C GLY A 104 26.07 0.61 -4.18
N ALA A 105 25.84 1.85 -4.61
CA ALA A 105 25.08 2.12 -5.83
C ALA A 105 25.92 1.82 -7.07
N ARG A 106 25.45 0.86 -7.87
CA ARG A 106 26.05 0.46 -9.16
C ARG A 106 25.09 0.72 -10.31
N LEU A 107 23.79 0.49 -10.11
CA LEU A 107 22.71 0.70 -11.07
C LEU A 107 21.57 1.51 -10.44
N THR A 108 20.69 2.07 -11.27
CA THR A 108 19.38 2.59 -10.81
C THR A 108 18.64 1.55 -9.95
N ALA A 109 18.71 0.27 -10.32
CA ALA A 109 18.04 -0.83 -9.64
C ALA A 109 18.43 -0.97 -8.15
N ASP A 110 19.62 -0.51 -7.74
CA ASP A 110 20.00 -0.48 -6.31
C ASP A 110 19.11 0.48 -5.51
N PHE A 111 18.72 1.62 -6.11
CA PHE A 111 17.80 2.57 -5.47
C PHE A 111 16.38 2.02 -5.36
N GLU A 112 15.92 1.23 -6.32
CA GLU A 112 14.63 0.53 -6.23
C GLU A 112 14.63 -0.51 -5.12
N ASP A 113 15.68 -1.31 -5.02
CA ASP A 113 15.87 -2.26 -3.93
C ASP A 113 15.91 -1.53 -2.56
N TRP A 114 16.51 -0.33 -2.50
CA TRP A 114 16.51 0.51 -1.30
C TRP A 114 15.17 1.16 -0.99
N HIS A 115 14.39 1.58 -1.99
CA HIS A 115 13.02 2.05 -1.77
C HIS A 115 12.13 0.92 -1.25
N GLU A 116 12.24 -0.28 -1.81
CA GLU A 116 11.57 -1.45 -1.24
C GLU A 116 12.10 -1.74 0.18
N ALA A 117 13.38 -1.58 0.46
CA ALA A 117 13.94 -1.81 1.79
C ALA A 117 14.12 -0.53 2.62
N ILE A 118 13.23 0.48 2.49
CA ILE A 118 13.49 1.85 3.00
C ILE A 118 13.84 1.91 4.48
N ALA A 119 13.26 1.04 5.31
CA ALA A 119 13.52 1.01 6.74
C ALA A 119 14.90 0.47 7.13
N ALA A 120 15.52 -0.29 6.23
CA ALA A 120 16.87 -0.83 6.37
C ALA A 120 17.90 -0.06 5.52
N CYS A 121 17.48 1.00 4.83
CA CYS A 121 18.33 1.81 3.97
C CYS A 121 19.36 2.59 4.81
N ASP A 122 20.64 2.30 4.60
CA ASP A 122 21.77 2.88 5.33
C ASP A 122 22.48 4.02 4.56
N VAL A 123 22.10 4.25 3.29
CA VAL A 123 22.69 5.28 2.44
C VAL A 123 22.13 6.68 2.67
N ILE A 124 21.04 6.80 3.45
CA ILE A 124 20.42 8.06 3.86
C ILE A 124 20.45 8.21 5.38
N ALA A 125 20.55 9.46 5.85
CA ALA A 125 20.50 9.73 7.28
C ALA A 125 19.10 9.40 7.86
N PRO A 126 19.01 9.04 9.15
CA PRO A 126 17.73 8.97 9.86
C PRO A 126 16.88 10.24 9.73
N ILE A 127 15.58 10.12 9.94
CA ILE A 127 14.64 11.26 9.93
C ILE A 127 15.04 12.26 11.02
N SER A 128 15.26 13.52 10.65
CA SER A 128 15.57 14.58 11.61
C SER A 128 14.32 15.21 12.23
N PRO A 129 14.41 15.88 13.39
CA PRO A 129 13.27 16.58 13.98
C PRO A 129 12.71 17.68 13.06
N GLU A 130 13.57 18.34 12.28
CA GLU A 130 13.17 19.37 11.32
C GLU A 130 12.40 18.77 10.14
N GLU A 131 12.79 17.57 9.68
CA GLU A 131 12.09 16.85 8.62
C GLU A 131 10.72 16.36 9.09
N LEU A 132 10.62 15.88 10.34
CA LEU A 132 9.33 15.55 10.95
C LEU A 132 8.44 16.78 11.09
N ALA A 133 8.99 17.91 11.54
CA ALA A 133 8.23 19.16 11.67
C ALA A 133 7.74 19.67 10.31
N LEU A 134 8.52 19.46 9.25
CA LEU A 134 8.11 19.75 7.88
C LEU A 134 6.94 18.87 7.44
N PHE A 135 6.98 17.57 7.77
CA PHE A 135 5.89 16.64 7.49
C PHE A 135 4.62 16.97 8.29
N ASP A 136 4.71 17.32 9.57
CA ASP A 136 3.55 17.81 10.35
C ASP A 136 2.93 19.06 9.71
N ALA A 137 3.76 20.00 9.25
CA ALA A 137 3.30 21.20 8.57
C ALA A 137 2.61 20.92 7.23
N PHE A 138 3.01 19.85 6.53
CA PHE A 138 2.32 19.34 5.34
C PHE A 138 0.94 18.80 5.70
N LEU A 139 0.86 17.90 6.69
CA LEU A 139 -0.42 17.35 7.16
C LEU A 139 -1.40 18.43 7.61
N ALA A 140 -0.89 19.52 8.21
CA ALA A 140 -1.70 20.67 8.63
C ALA A 140 -2.35 21.44 7.47
N GLN A 141 -1.85 21.31 6.24
CA GLN A 141 -2.36 21.97 5.04
C GLN A 141 -3.29 21.08 4.22
N LEU A 142 -3.30 19.77 4.48
CA LEU A 142 -4.18 18.84 3.79
C LEU A 142 -5.64 19.05 4.20
N THR A 143 -6.51 18.93 3.21
CA THR A 143 -7.97 18.92 3.40
C THR A 143 -8.56 17.54 3.17
N ASP A 144 -7.87 16.71 2.39
CA ASP A 144 -8.26 15.35 2.08
C ASP A 144 -7.20 14.35 2.56
N PRO A 145 -7.55 13.37 3.41
CA PRO A 145 -6.68 12.27 3.74
C PRO A 145 -6.31 11.38 2.55
N GLU A 146 -7.06 11.40 1.45
CA GLU A 146 -6.70 10.66 0.23
C GLU A 146 -5.43 11.19 -0.44
N ASP A 147 -5.10 12.47 -0.23
CA ASP A 147 -3.83 13.07 -0.68
C ASP A 147 -2.61 12.50 0.08
N LEU A 148 -2.84 11.67 1.11
CA LEU A 148 -1.80 10.89 1.77
C LEU A 148 -1.52 9.64 0.94
N GLU A 149 -0.47 9.69 0.12
CA GLU A 149 -0.06 8.57 -0.74
C GLU A 149 1.22 7.90 -0.23
N PRO A 150 1.17 6.98 0.76
CA PRO A 150 2.34 6.22 1.17
C PRO A 150 2.50 4.93 0.36
N ASP A 151 1.45 4.45 -0.32
CA ASP A 151 1.33 3.04 -0.69
C ASP A 151 2.11 2.65 -1.96
N ASP A 152 2.57 3.61 -2.77
CA ASP A 152 3.41 3.28 -3.93
C ASP A 152 4.40 4.39 -4.39
N LEU A 153 4.94 5.19 -3.44
CA LEU A 153 5.96 6.21 -3.76
C LEU A 153 7.15 5.63 -4.56
N CYS A 154 7.51 4.38 -4.29
CA CYS A 154 8.52 3.66 -5.06
C CYS A 154 8.15 3.56 -6.54
N HIS A 155 6.91 3.16 -6.85
CA HIS A 155 6.44 3.07 -8.23
C HIS A 155 6.28 4.44 -8.86
N ASP A 156 5.83 5.45 -8.12
CA ASP A 156 5.67 6.81 -8.66
C ASP A 156 7.01 7.39 -9.08
N PHE A 157 8.03 7.28 -8.22
CA PHE A 157 9.39 7.68 -8.55
C PHE A 157 9.96 6.87 -9.72
N TRP A 158 9.71 5.56 -9.75
CA TRP A 158 10.08 4.68 -10.86
C TRP A 158 9.41 5.06 -12.18
N ARG A 159 8.12 5.39 -12.15
CA ARG A 159 7.32 5.79 -13.32
C ARG A 159 7.83 7.13 -13.83
N TYR A 160 8.02 8.09 -12.93
CA TYR A 160 8.56 9.41 -13.22
C TYR A 160 9.90 9.33 -13.96
N ARG A 161 10.85 8.51 -13.49
CA ARG A 161 12.16 8.35 -14.16
C ARG A 161 12.10 7.60 -15.49
N SER A 162 11.19 6.64 -15.62
CA SER A 162 11.17 5.68 -16.74
C SER A 162 10.50 6.27 -17.97
N TYR A 163 9.54 7.17 -17.77
CA TYR A 163 8.72 7.74 -18.82
C TYR A 163 8.79 9.28 -18.84
N PRO A 164 9.97 9.86 -19.12
CA PRO A 164 10.14 11.32 -19.15
C PRO A 164 9.26 12.00 -20.21
N ASP A 165 8.91 11.28 -21.28
CA ASP A 165 8.09 11.78 -22.39
C ASP A 165 6.59 11.84 -22.06
N LEU A 166 6.15 11.24 -20.94
CA LEU A 166 4.77 11.36 -20.47
C LEU A 166 4.52 12.71 -19.77
N HIS A 167 5.58 13.37 -19.27
CA HIS A 167 5.51 14.63 -18.50
C HIS A 167 5.26 15.90 -19.35
N GLY A 168 4.41 15.81 -20.38
CA GLY A 168 4.06 16.91 -21.27
C GLY A 168 3.18 17.99 -20.63
N GLU A 169 3.11 19.18 -21.24
CA GLU A 169 2.59 20.44 -20.67
C GLU A 169 1.09 20.45 -20.22
N ASP A 170 0.32 19.37 -20.39
CA ASP A 170 -1.15 19.39 -20.18
C ASP A 170 -1.73 18.22 -19.35
N ASP A 171 -0.93 17.27 -18.83
CA ASP A 171 -1.45 16.19 -17.99
C ASP A 171 -1.23 16.48 -16.49
N ALA A 172 -2.31 16.85 -15.80
CA ALA A 172 -2.35 17.01 -14.34
C ALA A 172 -2.14 15.69 -13.57
N ASP A 173 -2.17 14.55 -14.27
CA ASP A 173 -1.99 13.20 -13.73
C ASP A 173 -0.51 12.74 -13.67
N ASP A 174 0.44 13.56 -14.11
CA ASP A 174 1.87 13.22 -14.17
C ASP A 174 2.75 14.05 -13.20
N THR A 175 2.14 14.78 -12.25
CA THR A 175 2.85 15.34 -11.10
C THR A 175 3.14 14.25 -10.06
N LEU A 176 4.34 14.25 -9.49
CA LEU A 176 4.64 13.45 -8.29
C LEU A 176 3.69 13.83 -7.14
N THR A 177 3.70 13.04 -6.08
CA THR A 177 2.75 13.17 -4.96
C THR A 177 2.73 14.58 -4.35
N PRO A 178 1.60 15.02 -3.75
CA PRO A 178 1.50 16.31 -3.07
C PRO A 178 2.59 16.54 -2.02
N TRP A 179 3.02 15.47 -1.35
CA TRP A 179 4.15 15.49 -0.41
C TRP A 179 5.46 15.88 -1.09
N THR A 180 5.73 15.34 -2.28
CA THR A 180 6.95 15.61 -3.04
C THR A 180 7.05 17.09 -3.43
N ASP A 181 5.96 17.66 -3.95
CA ASP A 181 5.91 19.07 -4.32
C ASP A 181 6.03 19.99 -3.09
N TYR A 182 5.39 19.61 -1.97
CA TYR A 182 5.50 20.34 -0.72
C TYR A 182 6.95 20.34 -0.19
N TRP A 183 7.60 19.17 -0.18
CA TRP A 183 9.00 19.00 0.19
C TRP A 183 9.89 19.89 -0.68
N ASP A 184 9.72 19.81 -2.00
CA ASP A 184 10.51 20.53 -2.98
C ASP A 184 10.41 22.04 -2.83
N MET A 185 9.20 22.56 -2.64
CA MET A 185 8.98 23.97 -2.44
C MET A 185 9.66 24.47 -1.15
N ARG A 186 9.61 23.68 -0.07
CA ARG A 186 10.11 24.09 1.25
C ARG A 186 11.61 23.89 1.42
N ARG A 187 12.19 22.88 0.77
CA ARG A 187 13.62 22.55 0.79
C ARG A 187 14.39 23.17 -0.37
N GLY A 188 13.70 23.70 -1.37
CA GLY A 188 14.30 24.25 -2.58
C GLY A 188 14.93 23.16 -3.45
N THR A 189 14.38 21.94 -3.43
CA THR A 189 14.92 20.76 -4.14
C THR A 189 14.25 20.52 -5.48
N ALA A 190 13.27 21.35 -5.90
CA ALA A 190 12.60 21.23 -7.19
C ALA A 190 13.55 21.14 -8.40
N TYR A 191 14.72 21.79 -8.33
CA TYR A 191 15.72 21.72 -9.39
C TYR A 191 16.32 20.32 -9.59
N LEU A 192 16.29 19.44 -8.57
CA LEU A 192 16.80 18.07 -8.65
C LEU A 192 16.08 17.27 -9.72
N ARG A 193 14.77 17.52 -9.90
CA ARG A 193 13.94 16.92 -10.95
C ARG A 193 14.34 17.34 -12.37
N THR A 194 15.03 18.47 -12.51
CA THR A 194 15.50 19.00 -13.79
C THR A 194 16.92 18.56 -14.14
N LEU A 195 17.58 17.80 -13.26
CA LEU A 195 18.94 17.32 -13.48
C LEU A 195 19.00 16.31 -14.64
N PRO A 196 20.11 16.27 -15.39
CA PRO A 196 20.25 15.34 -16.50
C PRO A 196 20.33 13.88 -16.02
N ASN A 197 19.66 12.98 -16.72
CA ASN A 197 19.61 11.55 -16.38
C ASN A 197 20.76 10.75 -17.00
N ARG A 198 22.01 11.16 -16.78
CA ARG A 198 23.19 10.60 -17.49
C ARG A 198 23.35 9.09 -17.30
N ARG A 199 23.27 8.60 -16.05
CA ARG A 199 23.42 7.17 -15.76
C ARG A 199 22.25 6.35 -16.31
N GLY A 200 21.02 6.85 -16.16
CA GLY A 200 19.84 6.16 -16.70
C GLY A 200 19.82 6.07 -18.21
N GLU A 201 20.30 7.10 -18.92
CA GLU A 201 20.45 7.06 -20.37
C GLU A 201 21.46 5.99 -20.81
N LEU A 202 22.57 5.84 -20.08
CA LEU A 202 23.56 4.78 -20.33
C LEU A 202 23.00 3.39 -20.03
N GLU A 203 22.33 3.20 -18.90
CA GLU A 203 21.67 1.92 -18.57
C GLU A 203 20.66 1.52 -19.65
N ARG A 204 19.78 2.45 -20.04
CA ARG A 204 18.81 2.26 -21.13
C ARG A 204 19.49 1.93 -22.46
N HIS A 205 20.62 2.55 -22.76
CA HIS A 205 21.39 2.24 -23.97
C HIS A 205 21.87 0.78 -23.97
N TYR A 206 22.41 0.29 -22.85
CA TYR A 206 22.84 -1.10 -22.71
C TYR A 206 21.67 -2.08 -22.73
N GLU A 207 20.55 -1.78 -22.06
CA GLU A 207 19.33 -2.59 -22.13
C GLU A 207 18.86 -2.76 -23.57
N GLN A 208 18.79 -1.65 -24.33
CA GLN A 208 18.39 -1.68 -25.73
C GLN A 208 19.33 -2.55 -26.59
N ALA A 209 20.64 -2.46 -26.35
CA ALA A 209 21.64 -3.29 -27.03
C ALA A 209 21.46 -4.78 -26.68
N ALA A 210 21.26 -5.12 -25.41
CA ALA A 210 21.01 -6.48 -24.94
C ALA A 210 19.75 -7.06 -25.61
N TYR A 211 18.64 -6.32 -25.57
CA TYR A 211 17.40 -6.77 -26.21
C TYR A 211 17.53 -6.90 -27.73
N ALA A 212 18.27 -6.00 -28.39
CA ALA A 212 18.55 -6.12 -29.82
C ALA A 212 19.35 -7.39 -30.14
N GLU A 213 20.35 -7.72 -29.33
CA GLU A 213 21.15 -8.93 -29.51
C GLU A 213 20.35 -10.21 -29.23
N ARG A 214 19.55 -10.24 -28.15
CA ARG A 214 18.60 -11.34 -27.89
C ARG A 214 17.63 -11.54 -29.06
N ARG A 215 17.12 -10.46 -29.65
CA ARG A 215 16.26 -10.53 -30.84
C ARG A 215 16.97 -11.11 -32.05
N ARG A 216 18.26 -10.82 -32.25
CA ARG A 216 19.08 -11.41 -33.33
C ARG A 216 19.35 -12.89 -33.11
N GLN A 217 19.63 -13.29 -31.87
CA GLN A 217 19.94 -14.68 -31.50
C GLN A 217 18.71 -15.58 -31.43
N ARG A 218 17.55 -14.99 -31.13
CA ARG A 218 16.28 -15.69 -31.21
C ARG A 218 16.00 -15.95 -32.68
N ALA A 219 16.16 -17.21 -33.10
CA ALA A 219 15.71 -17.67 -34.41
C ALA A 219 14.29 -17.14 -34.63
N GLU A 220 14.04 -16.48 -35.78
CA GLU A 220 12.73 -15.95 -36.12
C GLU A 220 11.70 -17.03 -35.83
N ALA A 221 10.93 -16.84 -34.75
CA ALA A 221 9.74 -17.64 -34.55
C ALA A 221 8.95 -17.43 -35.83
N VAL A 222 8.73 -18.50 -36.60
CA VAL A 222 8.00 -18.47 -37.87
C VAL A 222 6.80 -17.56 -37.62
N ALA A 223 6.82 -16.38 -38.23
CA ALA A 223 5.81 -15.37 -37.98
C ALA A 223 4.49 -16.05 -38.32
N THR A 224 3.72 -16.38 -37.29
CA THR A 224 2.37 -16.88 -37.52
C THR A 224 1.70 -15.72 -38.24
N PRO A 225 1.21 -15.91 -39.48
CA PRO A 225 0.66 -14.81 -40.26
C PRO A 225 -0.35 -14.08 -39.36
N PRO A 226 -0.24 -12.74 -39.23
CA PRO A 226 -1.08 -11.99 -38.31
C PRO A 226 -2.52 -12.33 -38.63
N ASP A 227 -3.24 -12.84 -37.64
CA ASP A 227 -4.65 -13.16 -37.82
C ASP A 227 -5.36 -11.85 -38.19
N PRO A 228 -5.97 -11.74 -39.38
CA PRO A 228 -6.56 -10.48 -39.85
C PRO A 228 -7.81 -10.09 -39.05
N ARG A 229 -8.26 -10.94 -38.11
CA ARG A 229 -9.43 -10.67 -37.27
C ARG A 229 -9.08 -9.63 -36.20
N PRO A 230 -9.98 -8.66 -35.95
CA PRO A 230 -9.78 -7.69 -34.88
C PRO A 230 -9.77 -8.39 -33.52
N ASN A 231 -9.00 -7.83 -32.58
CA ASN A 231 -9.05 -8.24 -31.18
C ASN A 231 -10.42 -7.92 -30.60
N ALA A 232 -10.95 -8.83 -29.79
CA ALA A 232 -12.12 -8.50 -28.98
C ALA A 232 -11.74 -7.42 -27.96
N PRO A 233 -12.58 -6.39 -27.76
CA PRO A 233 -12.36 -5.41 -26.70
C PRO A 233 -12.35 -6.12 -25.34
N SER A 234 -11.53 -5.66 -24.40
CA SER A 234 -11.38 -6.24 -23.06
C SER A 234 -11.90 -5.34 -21.94
N TYR A 235 -12.13 -4.06 -22.23
CA TYR A 235 -12.71 -3.07 -21.31
C TYR A 235 -13.34 -1.91 -22.09
N GLY A 236 -14.05 -1.02 -21.38
CA GLY A 236 -14.60 0.21 -21.94
C GLY A 236 -15.94 0.06 -22.70
N PRO A 237 -16.41 1.13 -23.36
CA PRO A 237 -17.74 1.18 -23.99
C PRO A 237 -17.94 0.13 -25.09
N GLU A 238 -16.88 -0.19 -25.84
CA GLU A 238 -16.91 -1.21 -26.90
C GLU A 238 -17.08 -2.62 -26.31
N PHE A 239 -16.40 -2.91 -25.21
CA PHE A 239 -16.59 -4.16 -24.45
C PHE A 239 -18.01 -4.25 -23.90
N ASP A 240 -18.51 -3.20 -23.26
CA ASP A 240 -19.87 -3.17 -22.71
C ASP A 240 -20.92 -3.39 -23.80
N THR A 241 -20.72 -2.82 -24.99
CA THR A 241 -21.60 -3.01 -26.15
C THR A 241 -21.60 -4.46 -26.60
N LEU A 242 -20.42 -5.08 -26.71
CA LEU A 242 -20.29 -6.48 -27.09
C LEU A 242 -20.91 -7.42 -26.04
N VAL A 243 -20.71 -7.13 -24.75
CA VAL A 243 -21.35 -7.87 -23.65
C VAL A 243 -22.87 -7.76 -23.73
N ARG A 244 -23.44 -6.56 -23.96
CA ARG A 244 -24.90 -6.40 -24.15
C ARG A 244 -25.41 -7.23 -25.32
N GLU A 245 -24.69 -7.27 -26.44
CA GLU A 245 -25.05 -8.10 -27.59
C GLU A 245 -25.05 -9.59 -27.23
N PHE A 246 -24.01 -10.06 -26.55
CA PHE A 246 -23.87 -11.46 -26.16
C PHE A 246 -24.95 -11.87 -25.15
N LEU A 247 -25.20 -11.03 -24.14
CA LEU A 247 -26.25 -11.25 -23.16
C LEU A 247 -27.65 -11.31 -23.79
N ARG A 248 -27.90 -10.52 -24.84
CA ARG A 248 -29.18 -10.59 -25.60
C ARG A 248 -29.31 -11.88 -26.40
N ARG A 249 -28.21 -12.40 -26.93
CA ARG A 249 -28.21 -13.50 -27.91
C ARG A 249 -28.10 -14.88 -27.27
N PHE A 250 -27.34 -14.99 -26.18
CA PHE A 250 -26.95 -16.28 -25.62
C PHE A 250 -27.45 -16.51 -24.19
N GLU A 251 -27.83 -15.46 -23.47
CA GLU A 251 -28.21 -15.55 -22.07
C GLU A 251 -29.70 -15.25 -21.83
N PRO A 252 -30.28 -15.69 -20.69
CA PRO A 252 -31.63 -15.30 -20.31
C PRO A 252 -31.75 -13.78 -20.14
N ALA A 253 -32.89 -13.21 -20.53
CA ALA A 253 -33.16 -11.76 -20.46
C ALA A 253 -32.95 -11.14 -19.07
N ALA A 254 -32.99 -11.94 -18.00
CA ALA A 254 -32.66 -11.49 -16.65
C ALA A 254 -31.20 -11.02 -16.50
N LYS A 255 -30.24 -11.65 -17.22
CA LYS A 255 -28.82 -11.31 -17.14
C LYS A 255 -28.52 -9.95 -17.77
N LEU A 256 -29.16 -9.62 -18.88
CA LEU A 256 -29.07 -8.28 -19.46
C LEU A 256 -29.59 -7.22 -18.49
N ARG A 257 -30.76 -7.44 -17.88
CA ARG A 257 -31.31 -6.51 -16.86
C ARG A 257 -30.37 -6.31 -15.68
N GLN A 258 -29.78 -7.39 -15.16
CA GLN A 258 -28.78 -7.32 -14.09
C GLN A 258 -27.55 -6.52 -14.50
N PHE A 259 -27.07 -6.70 -15.74
CA PHE A 259 -25.93 -5.95 -16.27
C PHE A 259 -26.24 -4.45 -16.39
N GLU A 260 -27.41 -4.07 -16.90
CA GLU A 260 -27.85 -2.66 -16.95
C GLU A 260 -27.95 -2.06 -15.55
N THR A 261 -28.59 -2.78 -14.62
CA THR A 261 -28.73 -2.35 -13.22
C THR A 261 -27.36 -2.12 -12.59
N LYS A 262 -26.38 -3.00 -12.85
CA LYS A 262 -25.00 -2.82 -12.38
C LYS A 262 -24.38 -1.54 -12.96
N LYS A 263 -24.56 -1.25 -14.25
CA LYS A 263 -24.01 -0.04 -14.88
C LYS A 263 -24.65 1.23 -14.34
N GLU A 264 -25.95 1.22 -14.09
CA GLU A 264 -26.68 2.32 -13.46
C GLU A 264 -26.23 2.55 -12.01
N LEU A 265 -26.06 1.47 -11.23
CA LEU A 265 -25.56 1.54 -9.86
C LEU A 265 -24.15 2.16 -9.82
N LEU A 266 -23.23 1.69 -10.67
CA LEU A 266 -21.88 2.24 -10.76
C LEU A 266 -21.86 3.72 -11.16
N ALA A 267 -22.76 4.14 -12.06
CA ALA A 267 -22.88 5.54 -12.45
C ALA A 267 -23.45 6.42 -11.33
N TYR A 268 -24.38 5.87 -10.54
CA TYR A 268 -24.93 6.53 -9.36
C TYR A 268 -23.86 6.67 -8.26
N GLU A 269 -23.16 5.57 -7.93
CA GLU A 269 -22.05 5.55 -6.96
C GLU A 269 -20.93 6.51 -7.36
N ALA A 270 -20.59 6.61 -8.65
CA ALA A 270 -19.58 7.57 -9.13
C ALA A 270 -20.05 9.04 -9.07
N SER A 271 -21.35 9.29 -8.92
CA SER A 271 -21.92 10.64 -8.85
C SER A 271 -22.29 11.10 -7.43
N ASP A 272 -22.33 10.17 -6.48
CA ASP A 272 -22.73 10.40 -5.10
C ASP A 272 -21.47 10.31 -4.23
N ASN A 273 -21.13 11.39 -3.52
CA ASN A 273 -20.08 11.36 -2.48
C ASN A 273 -20.50 10.52 -1.25
N ALA A 274 -21.38 9.54 -1.44
CA ALA A 274 -21.96 8.72 -0.38
C ALA A 274 -20.87 7.91 0.34
N GLY A 275 -19.86 7.42 -0.40
CA GLY A 275 -18.70 6.77 0.19
C GLY A 275 -17.95 7.67 1.17
N ASP A 276 -17.56 8.86 0.72
CA ASP A 276 -16.80 9.82 1.53
C ASP A 276 -17.60 10.30 2.74
N LEU A 277 -18.91 10.51 2.56
CA LEU A 277 -19.80 10.92 3.64
C LEU A 277 -19.95 9.82 4.70
N GLU A 278 -20.10 8.56 4.30
CA GLU A 278 -20.16 7.42 5.22
C GLU A 278 -18.88 7.30 6.03
N VAL A 279 -17.72 7.35 5.35
CA VAL A 279 -16.39 7.34 6.00
C VAL A 279 -16.23 8.52 6.96
N ALA A 280 -16.64 9.72 6.57
CA ALA A 280 -16.58 10.89 7.42
C ALA A 280 -17.49 10.76 8.66
N LEU A 281 -18.69 10.22 8.50
CA LEU A 281 -19.61 9.98 9.62
C LEU A 281 -19.04 8.94 10.60
N GLU A 282 -18.43 7.86 10.10
CA GLU A 282 -17.74 6.86 10.93
C GLU A 282 -16.61 7.52 11.74
N ARG A 283 -15.73 8.29 11.09
CA ARG A 283 -14.65 9.06 11.75
C ARG A 283 -15.18 9.98 12.85
N LEU A 284 -16.28 10.70 12.59
CA LEU A 284 -16.89 11.59 13.57
C LEU A 284 -17.57 10.84 14.73
N GLN A 285 -18.09 9.62 14.50
CA GLN A 285 -18.61 8.77 15.56
C GLN A 285 -17.50 8.27 16.49
N GLU A 286 -16.34 7.91 15.93
CA GLU A 286 -15.15 7.48 16.69
C GLU A 286 -14.62 8.57 17.63
N ALA A 287 -14.88 9.84 17.31
CA ALA A 287 -14.51 10.97 18.17
C ALA A 287 -15.27 11.01 19.52
N GLY A 288 -16.32 10.22 19.67
CA GLY A 288 -17.06 10.05 20.92
C GLY A 288 -17.63 11.36 21.44
N GLN A 289 -17.07 11.89 22.54
CA GLN A 289 -17.54 13.12 23.18
C GLN A 289 -16.75 14.37 22.76
N ALA A 290 -15.78 14.25 21.85
CA ALA A 290 -15.03 15.39 21.36
C ALA A 290 -15.93 16.37 20.61
N VAL A 291 -15.74 17.67 20.85
CA VAL A 291 -16.46 18.71 20.14
C VAL A 291 -15.73 18.99 18.84
N ILE A 292 -16.29 18.52 17.72
CA ILE A 292 -15.74 18.76 16.38
C ILE A 292 -16.53 19.89 15.71
N PRO A 293 -15.91 21.05 15.44
CA PRO A 293 -16.59 22.13 14.76
C PRO A 293 -16.81 21.76 13.28
N ILE A 294 -18.08 21.84 12.86
CA ILE A 294 -18.48 21.73 11.45
C ILE A 294 -18.66 23.15 10.91
N GLU A 295 -17.88 23.49 9.89
CA GLU A 295 -17.93 24.82 9.27
C GLU A 295 -19.17 24.96 8.37
N ALA A 296 -19.64 26.20 8.22
CA ALA A 296 -20.74 26.48 7.33
C ALA A 296 -20.33 26.24 5.88
N HIS A 297 -21.12 25.45 5.15
CA HIS A 297 -20.88 25.14 3.75
C HIS A 297 -22.18 25.17 2.95
N ALA A 298 -22.08 25.39 1.63
CA ALA A 298 -23.24 25.41 0.73
C ALA A 298 -23.92 24.03 0.62
N ASP A 299 -23.12 22.97 0.70
CA ASP A 299 -23.56 21.58 0.83
C ASP A 299 -23.17 21.05 2.21
N TRP A 300 -24.17 20.65 3.01
CA TRP A 300 -23.95 20.12 4.35
C TRP A 300 -23.17 18.80 4.33
N ARG A 301 -23.25 18.00 3.26
CA ARG A 301 -22.49 16.75 3.13
C ARG A 301 -21.00 17.04 3.08
N GLN A 302 -20.62 18.01 2.26
CA GLN A 302 -19.23 18.48 2.14
C GLN A 302 -18.71 19.08 3.45
N ALA A 303 -19.56 19.78 4.22
CA ALA A 303 -19.16 20.25 5.56
C ALA A 303 -18.83 19.09 6.51
N VAL A 304 -19.63 18.02 6.48
CA VAL A 304 -19.41 16.81 7.29
C VAL A 304 -18.15 16.07 6.85
N ILE A 305 -17.94 15.91 5.54
CA ILE A 305 -16.74 15.31 4.96
C ILE A 305 -15.49 16.06 5.41
N GLN A 306 -15.45 17.38 5.21
CA GLN A 306 -14.31 18.22 5.62
C GLN A 306 -14.05 18.15 7.14
N ALA A 307 -15.10 18.11 7.96
CA ALA A 307 -14.95 17.98 9.40
C ALA A 307 -14.37 16.62 9.82
N GLY A 308 -14.84 15.52 9.21
CA GLY A 308 -14.34 14.17 9.46
C GLY A 308 -12.88 14.00 9.00
N ASN A 309 -12.56 14.51 7.81
CA ASN A 309 -11.21 14.53 7.25
C ASN A 309 -10.22 15.29 8.14
N ARG A 310 -10.60 16.50 8.57
CA ARG A 310 -9.79 17.31 9.50
C ARG A 310 -9.57 16.60 10.83
N TYR A 311 -10.62 16.01 11.41
CA TYR A 311 -10.48 15.24 12.65
C TYR A 311 -9.46 14.11 12.51
N TYR A 312 -9.54 13.34 11.41
CA TYR A 312 -8.59 12.28 11.13
C TYR A 312 -7.15 12.78 11.01
N LEU A 313 -6.93 13.85 10.22
CA LEU A 313 -5.60 14.46 10.07
C LEU A 313 -5.07 14.99 11.42
N ASP A 314 -5.92 15.58 12.26
CA ASP A 314 -5.53 16.04 13.60
C ASP A 314 -5.13 14.87 14.51
N GLN A 315 -5.82 13.73 14.45
CA GLN A 315 -5.42 12.52 15.19
C GLN A 315 -4.09 11.96 14.69
N LEU A 316 -3.88 11.92 13.36
CA LEU A 316 -2.63 11.49 12.75
C LEU A 316 -1.46 12.38 13.20
N ARG A 317 -1.65 13.70 13.15
CA ARG A 317 -0.66 14.70 13.61
C ARG A 317 -0.38 14.58 15.11
N ALA A 318 -1.40 14.34 15.93
CA ALA A 318 -1.22 14.12 17.36
C ALA A 318 -0.43 12.84 17.67
N ALA A 319 -0.47 11.83 16.80
CA ALA A 319 0.29 10.60 16.93
C ALA A 319 1.77 10.75 16.52
N LEU A 320 2.09 11.64 15.57
CA LEU A 320 3.44 11.81 15.01
C LEU A 320 4.57 11.94 16.06
N PRO A 321 4.47 12.78 17.12
CA PRO A 321 5.56 12.93 18.07
C PRO A 321 5.93 11.63 18.80
N ARG A 322 4.91 10.86 19.20
CA ARG A 322 5.11 9.58 19.90
C ARG A 322 5.69 8.52 18.95
N VAL A 323 5.20 8.47 17.72
CA VAL A 323 5.71 7.56 16.70
C VAL A 323 7.17 7.86 16.38
N TYR A 324 7.52 9.14 16.27
CA TYR A 324 8.90 9.56 16.06
C TYR A 324 9.81 9.24 17.25
N GLU A 325 9.30 9.36 18.48
CA GLU A 325 10.04 8.94 19.68
C GLU A 325 10.34 7.43 19.68
N ASP A 326 9.37 6.58 19.34
CA ASP A 326 9.60 5.13 19.18
C ASP A 326 10.61 4.83 18.07
N TYR A 327 10.50 5.53 16.92
CA TYR A 327 11.47 5.44 15.82
C TYR A 327 12.89 5.75 16.29
N CYS A 328 13.09 6.89 16.98
CA CYS A 328 14.40 7.28 17.51
C CYS A 328 14.91 6.29 18.56
N GLN A 329 14.03 5.81 19.44
CA GLN A 329 14.38 4.83 20.47
C GLN A 329 14.88 3.53 19.84
N ARG A 330 14.16 2.99 18.84
CA ARG A 330 14.57 1.77 18.13
C ARG A 330 15.93 1.91 17.47
N ILE A 331 16.19 3.04 16.80
CA ILE A 331 17.50 3.34 16.23
C ILE A 331 18.58 3.35 17.31
N SER A 332 18.34 4.03 18.44
CA SER A 332 19.31 4.13 19.53
C SER A 332 19.66 2.78 20.16
N LEU A 333 18.71 1.84 20.14
CA LEU A 333 18.85 0.49 20.67
C LEU A 333 19.36 -0.52 19.63
N GLY A 334 19.57 -0.11 18.37
CA GLY A 334 19.95 -1.00 17.28
C GLY A 334 18.86 -2.03 16.93
N ILE A 335 17.60 -1.73 17.23
CA ILE A 335 16.45 -2.56 16.90
C ILE A 335 16.08 -2.32 15.43
N SER A 336 15.91 -3.40 14.66
CA SER A 336 15.50 -3.29 13.26
C SER A 336 14.18 -2.54 13.13
N LEU A 337 14.18 -1.55 12.24
CA LEU A 337 12.95 -0.90 11.80
C LEU A 337 12.27 -1.82 10.78
N THR A 338 10.95 -1.78 10.74
CA THR A 338 10.16 -2.54 9.75
C THR A 338 9.00 -1.65 9.37
N PRO A 339 8.83 -1.28 8.09
CA PRO A 339 7.66 -0.52 7.69
C PRO A 339 6.43 -1.44 7.82
N PRO A 340 5.23 -0.89 8.00
CA PRO A 340 3.99 -1.68 7.96
C PRO A 340 3.97 -2.55 6.69
N ARG A 341 3.41 -3.76 6.79
CA ARG A 341 3.38 -4.70 5.67
C ARG A 341 2.58 -4.12 4.49
N GLU A 342 3.30 -3.58 3.50
CA GLU A 342 2.78 -3.45 2.14
C GLU A 342 2.45 -4.86 1.63
N LYS A 343 1.36 -5.00 0.88
CA LYS A 343 1.01 -6.25 0.19
C LYS A 343 2.00 -6.50 -0.95
N ARG A 344 3.23 -6.88 -0.62
CA ARG A 344 4.26 -7.11 -1.63
C ARG A 344 3.96 -8.37 -2.42
N ARG A 345 4.05 -8.24 -3.73
CA ARG A 345 4.21 -9.39 -4.62
C ARG A 345 5.56 -10.00 -4.29
N TYR A 346 5.59 -11.26 -3.86
CA TYR A 346 6.83 -12.01 -3.67
C TYR A 346 7.60 -12.01 -5.00
N ARG A 347 8.64 -11.18 -5.12
CA ARG A 347 9.59 -11.24 -6.22
C ARG A 347 10.60 -12.35 -5.94
N LYS A 348 10.98 -13.09 -6.98
CA LYS A 348 11.93 -14.21 -6.85
C LYS A 348 13.39 -13.75 -6.70
N CYS A 349 13.67 -12.51 -7.08
CA CYS A 349 14.98 -11.88 -7.08
C CYS A 349 14.81 -10.37 -6.85
N SER A 350 15.89 -9.69 -6.48
CA SER A 350 15.92 -8.22 -6.36
C SER A 350 15.87 -7.54 -7.75
N HIS A 351 15.64 -6.23 -7.79
CA HIS A 351 15.73 -5.45 -9.02
C HIS A 351 17.16 -5.48 -9.57
N PHE A 352 18.16 -5.28 -8.71
CA PHE A 352 19.57 -5.38 -9.13
C PHE A 352 19.90 -6.74 -9.75
N GLU A 353 19.46 -7.83 -9.13
CA GLU A 353 19.67 -9.19 -9.65
C GLU A 353 18.99 -9.42 -11.01
N ALA A 354 17.89 -8.72 -11.29
CA ALA A 354 17.20 -8.77 -12.57
C ALA A 354 17.93 -7.95 -13.66
N ASP A 355 18.43 -6.77 -13.30
CA ASP A 355 18.94 -5.78 -14.25
C ASP A 355 20.44 -5.93 -14.55
N GLU A 356 21.27 -6.27 -13.54
CA GLU A 356 22.72 -6.50 -13.73
C GLU A 356 23.05 -7.39 -14.94
N PRO A 357 22.44 -8.58 -15.12
CA PRO A 357 22.77 -9.44 -16.26
C PRO A 357 22.40 -8.81 -17.60
N ILE A 358 21.34 -8.00 -17.65
CA ILE A 358 20.88 -7.31 -18.86
C ILE A 358 21.89 -6.23 -19.25
N ILE A 359 22.31 -5.40 -18.30
CA ILE A 359 23.30 -4.34 -18.54
C ILE A 359 24.62 -4.93 -19.02
N ARG A 360 25.12 -5.97 -18.34
CA ARG A 360 26.36 -6.67 -18.74
C ARG A 360 26.27 -7.27 -20.14
N GLU A 361 25.13 -7.87 -20.48
CA GLU A 361 24.89 -8.38 -21.84
C GLU A 361 24.89 -7.26 -22.87
N GLY A 362 24.29 -6.11 -22.56
CA GLY A 362 24.31 -4.92 -23.41
C GLY A 362 25.72 -4.42 -23.69
N ARG A 363 26.56 -4.33 -22.66
CA ARG A 363 27.98 -3.95 -22.82
C ARG A 363 28.74 -4.94 -23.69
N ARG A 364 28.58 -6.25 -23.46
CA ARG A 364 29.20 -7.29 -24.31
C ARG A 364 28.74 -7.19 -25.76
N ALA A 365 27.46 -6.90 -26.00
CA ALA A 365 26.92 -6.72 -27.35
C ALA A 365 27.51 -5.51 -28.08
N LEU A 366 27.96 -4.49 -27.34
CA LEU A 366 28.65 -3.31 -27.86
C LEU A 366 30.18 -3.44 -27.92
N GLY A 367 30.74 -4.57 -27.45
CA GLY A 367 32.19 -4.80 -27.41
C GLY A 367 32.90 -4.09 -26.26
N GLU A 368 32.15 -3.65 -25.23
CA GLU A 368 32.68 -3.03 -24.03
C GLU A 368 33.05 -4.06 -22.95
N PRO A 369 33.87 -3.67 -21.94
CA PRO A 369 34.17 -4.53 -20.79
C PRO A 369 32.91 -5.00 -20.06
N ASP A 370 32.96 -6.24 -19.55
CA ASP A 370 31.91 -6.84 -18.73
C ASP A 370 32.04 -6.37 -17.26
N ASP A 371 31.80 -5.08 -17.05
CA ASP A 371 31.74 -4.45 -15.74
C ASP A 371 30.54 -3.47 -15.66
N LEU A 372 30.35 -2.85 -14.49
CA LEU A 372 29.32 -1.84 -14.28
C LEU A 372 29.95 -0.45 -14.06
N ASN A 373 31.09 -0.19 -14.70
CA ASN A 373 31.77 1.10 -14.60
C ASN A 373 31.19 2.05 -15.66
N PHE A 374 30.42 3.05 -15.21
CA PHE A 374 29.83 4.09 -16.05
C PHE A 374 30.73 5.32 -16.16
#